data_AF-A0A2X4UYI4-F1
#
_entry.id   AF-A0A2X4UYI4-F1
#
_cell.length_a   1.000
_cell.length_b   1.000
_cell.length_c   1.000
_cell.angle_alpha   90.00
_cell.angle_beta   90.00
_cell.angle_gamma   90.00
#
_symmetry.space_group_name_H-M   'P 1'
#
loop_
_entity.id
_entity.type
_entity.pdbx_description
1 polymer ?
#
loop_
_entity_poly.entity_id
_entity_poly.type
_entity_poly.pdbx_seq_one_letter_code
_entity_poly.pdbx_strand_id
1 'polypeptide(L)'
;MQYHRIPHSSLEVSVLGLGTMTFGEQNSEADAHAQLDYALAAGVNLIDTAEMYPVPPRPETQGLTEQYIGSWIKARGNREKIVLASKIAGPVRGTDSSIRPQQALDRKISAPRWTQA
;
A
#
# COMPACT_ATOMS: atom_id res chain seq x y z
N MET A 1 15.54 17.42 -0.24
CA MET A 1 15.25 16.08 -0.79
C MET A 1 15.79 15.97 -2.21
N GLN A 2 16.29 14.80 -2.61
CA GLN A 2 16.59 14.50 -4.02
C GLN A 2 15.47 13.64 -4.62
N TYR A 3 15.22 13.81 -5.92
CA TYR A 3 14.17 13.09 -6.65
C TYR A 3 14.74 12.36 -7.86
N HIS A 4 14.11 11.26 -8.21
CA HIS A 4 14.43 10.45 -9.37
C HIS A 4 13.17 10.15 -10.17
N ARG A 5 13.21 10.41 -11.48
CA ARG A 5 12.13 10.01 -12.39
C ARG A 5 12.27 8.54 -12.75
N ILE A 6 11.22 7.76 -12.49
CA ILE A 6 11.17 6.36 -12.91
C ILE A 6 11.14 6.32 -14.45
N PRO A 7 12.10 5.64 -15.12
CA PRO A 7 12.15 5.57 -16.57
C PRO A 7 10.84 5.07 -17.19
N HIS A 8 10.50 5.58 -18.38
CA HIS A 8 9.26 5.26 -19.10
C HIS A 8 7.97 5.63 -18.33
N SER A 9 8.04 6.55 -17.38
CA SER A 9 6.87 7.07 -16.66
C SER A 9 6.97 8.58 -16.43
N SER A 10 5.87 9.15 -15.94
CA SER A 10 5.82 10.52 -15.43
C SER A 10 6.07 10.61 -13.93
N LEU A 11 6.31 9.48 -13.24
CA LEU A 11 6.49 9.45 -11.79
C LEU A 11 7.88 9.94 -11.41
N GLU A 12 7.92 11.00 -10.61
CA GLU A 12 9.11 11.52 -9.96
C GLU A 12 8.99 11.26 -8.45
N VAL A 13 9.86 10.39 -7.94
CA VAL A 13 9.81 9.92 -6.55
C VAL A 13 11.03 10.41 -5.78
N SER A 14 10.84 10.69 -4.49
CA SER A 14 11.94 10.95 -3.57
C SER A 14 12.85 9.73 -3.50
N VAL A 15 14.17 9.96 -3.43
CA VAL A 15 15.16 8.85 -3.34
C VAL A 15 15.04 8.03 -2.05
N LEU A 16 14.37 8.58 -1.04
CA LEU A 16 13.92 7.86 0.16
C LEU A 16 12.40 7.70 0.10
N GLY A 17 11.88 6.53 0.46
CA GLY A 17 10.46 6.27 0.63
C GLY A 17 10.12 5.97 2.09
N LEU A 18 8.87 6.21 2.48
CA LEU A 18 8.34 5.84 3.80
C LEU A 18 7.62 4.49 3.69
N GLY A 19 8.19 3.45 4.30
CA GLY A 19 7.52 2.16 4.52
C GLY A 19 6.62 2.23 5.76
N THR A 20 5.49 1.53 5.73
CA THR A 20 4.40 1.73 6.72
C THR A 20 3.91 0.45 7.42
N MET A 21 4.61 -0.68 7.26
CA MET A 21 4.13 -2.00 7.73
C MET A 21 3.88 -2.13 9.25
N THR A 22 4.29 -1.16 10.05
CA THR A 22 4.12 -1.15 11.52
C THR A 22 2.89 -0.36 11.98
N PHE A 23 2.23 0.38 11.08
CA PHE A 23 1.10 1.26 11.39
C PHE A 23 -0.18 0.45 11.63
N GLY A 24 -0.71 0.49 12.84
CA GLY A 24 -1.82 -0.35 13.27
C GLY A 24 -1.41 -1.56 14.10
N GLU A 25 -0.11 -1.76 14.33
CA GLU A 25 0.42 -2.77 15.25
C GLU A 25 1.34 -2.16 16.31
N GLN A 26 2.54 -1.77 15.90
CA GLN A 26 3.55 -1.20 16.81
C GLN A 26 3.37 0.33 16.94
N ASN A 27 2.68 0.93 15.97
CA ASN A 27 2.41 2.36 15.93
C ASN A 27 0.91 2.61 15.91
N SER A 28 0.46 3.54 16.75
CA SER A 28 -0.91 4.04 16.74
C SER A 28 -1.18 4.86 15.48
N GLU A 29 -2.45 5.19 15.23
CA GLU A 29 -2.82 6.11 14.14
C GLU A 29 -2.16 7.48 14.29
N ALA A 30 -2.04 7.99 15.52
CA ALA A 30 -1.37 9.26 15.80
C ALA A 30 0.13 9.19 15.47
N ASP A 31 0.81 8.08 15.82
CA ASP A 31 2.21 7.87 15.45
C ASP A 31 2.38 7.78 13.93
N ALA A 32 1.47 7.08 13.26
CA ALA A 32 1.45 6.98 11.80
C ALA A 32 1.30 8.35 11.15
N HIS A 33 0.33 9.16 11.61
CA HIS A 33 0.11 10.53 11.10
C HIS A 33 1.32 11.43 11.36
N ALA A 34 1.94 11.35 12.53
CA ALA A 34 3.15 12.12 12.85
C ALA A 34 4.33 11.76 11.94
N GLN A 35 4.53 10.47 11.66
CA GLN A 35 5.56 10.00 10.73
C GLN A 35 5.26 10.44 9.29
N LEU A 36 4.01 10.36 8.85
CA LEU A 36 3.57 10.80 7.52
C LEU A 36 3.73 12.32 7.35
N ASP A 37 3.31 13.11 8.33
CA ASP A 37 3.48 14.57 8.36
C ASP A 37 4.98 14.94 8.30
N TYR A 38 5.82 14.28 9.10
CA TYR A 38 7.27 14.51 9.10
C TYR A 38 7.94 14.13 7.77
N ALA A 39 7.61 12.97 7.21
CA ALA A 39 8.17 12.50 5.95
C ALA A 39 7.83 13.47 4.81
N LEU A 40 6.56 13.88 4.70
CA LEU A 40 6.12 14.83 3.68
C LEU A 40 6.79 16.20 3.87
N ALA A 41 6.91 16.69 5.11
CA ALA A 41 7.62 17.95 5.41
C ALA A 41 9.11 17.89 5.04
N ALA A 42 9.75 16.73 5.17
CA ALA A 42 11.13 16.49 4.73
C ALA A 42 11.26 16.30 3.19
N GLY A 43 10.14 16.31 2.46
CA GLY A 43 10.07 16.16 1.01
C GLY A 43 9.92 14.72 0.51
N VAL A 44 9.75 13.73 1.39
CA VAL A 44 9.43 12.36 0.95
C VAL A 44 8.04 12.35 0.34
N ASN A 45 7.93 11.87 -0.91
CA ASN A 45 6.64 11.74 -1.59
C ASN A 45 6.25 10.29 -1.85
N LEU A 46 7.17 9.32 -1.75
CA LEU A 46 6.87 7.90 -1.93
C LEU A 46 6.44 7.28 -0.61
N ILE A 47 5.19 6.83 -0.54
CA ILE A 47 4.63 6.10 0.61
C ILE A 47 4.28 4.68 0.15
N ASP A 48 4.83 3.68 0.83
CA ASP A 48 4.64 2.26 0.53
C ASP A 48 3.75 1.59 1.59
N THR A 49 2.72 0.87 1.14
CA THR A 49 1.77 0.11 1.96
C THR A 49 1.39 -1.21 1.29
N ALA A 50 0.53 -2.01 1.93
CA ALA A 50 -0.03 -3.24 1.37
C ALA A 50 -1.37 -3.55 2.05
N GLU A 51 -2.27 -4.24 1.36
CA GLU A 51 -3.55 -4.66 1.95
C GLU A 51 -3.34 -5.56 3.18
N MET A 52 -2.24 -6.31 3.22
CA MET A 52 -1.92 -7.21 4.33
C MET A 52 -1.40 -6.52 5.59
N TYR A 53 -0.95 -5.26 5.48
CA TYR A 53 -0.33 -4.56 6.61
C TYR A 53 -1.37 -4.22 7.67
N PRO A 54 -0.98 -4.25 8.96
CA PRO A 54 0.39 -4.28 9.50
C PRO A 54 1.00 -5.70 9.70
N VAL A 55 2.25 -5.75 10.15
CA VAL A 55 3.02 -6.98 10.44
C VAL A 55 3.28 -7.10 11.96
N PRO A 56 3.16 -8.30 12.57
CA PRO A 56 2.76 -9.57 11.97
C PRO A 56 1.28 -9.57 11.53
N PRO A 57 0.97 -10.11 10.33
CA PRO A 57 -0.38 -10.06 9.79
C PRO A 57 -1.33 -10.95 10.58
N ARG A 58 -2.53 -10.44 10.88
CA ARG A 58 -3.66 -11.22 11.44
C ARG A 58 -5.01 -10.64 10.97
N PRO A 59 -6.10 -11.44 10.98
CA PRO A 59 -7.40 -10.98 10.51
C PRO A 59 -7.89 -9.68 11.15
N GLU A 60 -7.60 -9.49 12.44
CA GLU A 60 -8.14 -8.38 13.24
C GLU A 60 -7.53 -7.02 12.88
N THR A 61 -6.30 -7.01 12.37
CA THR A 61 -5.57 -5.77 12.05
C THR A 61 -5.33 -5.57 10.56
N GLN A 62 -5.64 -6.56 9.72
CA GLN A 62 -5.48 -6.48 8.28
C GLN A 62 -6.13 -5.20 7.72
N GLY A 63 -5.36 -4.43 6.94
CA GLY A 63 -5.80 -3.20 6.31
C GLY A 63 -5.78 -1.96 7.22
N LEU A 64 -5.44 -2.07 8.52
CA LEU A 64 -5.35 -0.89 9.40
C LEU A 64 -4.33 0.13 8.89
N THR A 65 -3.21 -0.33 8.33
CA THR A 65 -2.20 0.57 7.74
C THR A 65 -2.80 1.45 6.63
N GLU A 66 -3.57 0.87 5.71
CA GLU A 66 -4.23 1.63 4.64
C GLU A 66 -5.35 2.53 5.18
N GLN A 67 -6.06 2.11 6.23
CA GLN A 67 -7.06 2.94 6.90
C GLN A 67 -6.41 4.19 7.54
N TYR A 68 -5.28 4.03 8.22
CA TYR A 68 -4.55 5.15 8.86
C TYR A 68 -3.97 6.13 7.82
N ILE A 69 -3.44 5.63 6.70
CA ILE A 69 -2.99 6.46 5.59
C ILE A 69 -4.21 7.18 4.95
N GLY A 70 -5.33 6.49 4.79
CA GLY A 70 -6.56 7.05 4.23
C GLY A 70 -7.14 8.18 5.08
N SER A 71 -7.18 8.01 6.41
CA SER A 71 -7.63 9.05 7.34
C SER A 71 -6.70 10.26 7.34
N TRP A 72 -5.38 10.03 7.26
CA TRP A 72 -4.38 11.10 7.14
C TRP A 72 -4.57 11.90 5.84
N ILE A 73 -4.69 11.23 4.68
CA ILE A 73 -4.94 11.90 3.39
C ILE A 73 -6.23 12.73 3.46
N LYS A 74 -7.31 12.17 4.03
CA LYS A 74 -8.59 12.87 4.18
C LYS A 74 -8.45 14.10 5.08
N ALA A 75 -7.69 14.01 6.16
CA ALA A 75 -7.51 15.10 7.11
C ALA A 75 -6.59 16.21 6.59
N ARG A 76 -5.60 15.88 5.75
CA ARG A 76 -4.58 16.84 5.28
C ARG A 76 -4.82 17.37 3.86
N GLY A 77 -5.63 16.69 3.05
CA GLY A 77 -5.94 17.11 1.68
C GLY A 77 -4.70 17.19 0.79
N ASN A 78 -3.77 16.24 0.95
CA ASN A 78 -2.43 16.26 0.34
C ASN A 78 -2.22 15.12 -0.67
N ARG A 79 -3.30 14.51 -1.17
CA ARG A 79 -3.25 13.32 -2.03
C ARG A 79 -2.39 13.54 -3.27
N GLU A 80 -2.46 14.73 -3.86
CA GLU A 80 -1.73 15.14 -5.06
C GLU A 80 -0.22 15.29 -4.83
N LYS A 81 0.23 15.39 -3.58
CA LYS A 81 1.64 15.58 -3.21
C LYS A 81 2.40 14.27 -3.03
N ILE A 82 1.71 13.13 -3.05
CA ILE A 82 2.30 11.82 -2.76
C ILE A 82 2.13 10.82 -3.92
N VAL A 83 3.12 9.95 -4.04
CA VAL A 83 3.06 8.69 -4.78
C VAL A 83 2.76 7.59 -3.76
N LEU A 84 1.51 7.14 -3.71
CA LEU A 84 1.08 6.04 -2.85
C LEU A 84 1.16 4.73 -3.62
N ALA A 85 2.02 3.82 -3.16
CA ALA A 85 2.19 2.48 -3.70
C ALA A 85 1.61 1.45 -2.72
N SER A 86 0.61 0.69 -3.17
CA SER A 86 0.06 -0.45 -2.41
C SER A 86 0.38 -1.77 -3.12
N LYS A 87 0.17 -2.87 -2.40
CA LYS A 87 0.45 -4.24 -2.84
C LYS A 87 -0.75 -5.13 -2.56
N ILE A 88 -1.05 -5.98 -3.51
CA ILE A 88 -2.03 -7.06 -3.38
C ILE A 88 -1.26 -8.33 -3.04
N ALA A 89 -1.73 -9.06 -2.02
CA ALA A 89 -1.16 -10.31 -1.58
C ALA A 89 -1.23 -11.37 -2.68
N GLY A 90 -0.17 -12.18 -2.76
CA GLY A 90 -0.17 -13.40 -3.57
C GLY A 90 -0.95 -14.53 -2.91
N PRO A 91 -0.91 -15.75 -3.47
CA PRO A 91 -1.55 -16.91 -2.85
C PRO A 91 -1.04 -17.15 -1.44
N VAL A 92 -1.98 -17.36 -0.52
CA VAL A 92 -1.76 -17.64 0.90
C VAL A 92 -0.67 -18.69 1.13
N ARG A 93 0.26 -18.40 2.03
CA ARG A 93 1.27 -19.34 2.55
C ARG A 93 1.43 -19.17 4.07
N GLY A 94 0.64 -19.94 4.83
CA GLY A 94 0.79 -20.03 6.28
C GLY A 94 -0.06 -19.02 7.03
N THR A 95 0.58 -18.11 7.79
CA THR A 95 -0.09 -17.22 8.75
C THR A 95 -0.89 -16.08 8.10
N ASP A 96 -0.81 -15.91 6.78
CA ASP A 96 -1.49 -14.89 5.99
C ASP A 96 -2.84 -15.37 5.38
N SER A 97 -3.33 -16.53 5.83
CA SER A 97 -4.51 -17.21 5.25
C SER A 97 -5.81 -16.43 5.29
N SER A 98 -5.91 -15.43 6.16
CA SER A 98 -7.09 -14.59 6.31
C SER A 98 -7.12 -13.37 5.38
N ILE A 99 -6.01 -12.98 4.74
CA ILE A 99 -5.93 -11.71 4.01
C ILE A 99 -6.76 -11.74 2.73
N ARG A 100 -6.89 -12.90 2.08
CA ARG A 100 -7.77 -13.13 0.92
C ARG A 100 -8.24 -14.59 0.88
N PRO A 101 -9.27 -14.96 1.67
CA PRO A 101 -9.79 -16.32 1.64
C PRO A 101 -10.29 -16.63 0.24
N GLN A 102 -9.92 -17.80 -0.31
CA GLN A 102 -10.28 -18.29 -1.65
C GLN A 102 -9.49 -17.71 -2.83
N GLN A 103 -8.38 -17.01 -2.60
CA GLN A 103 -7.54 -16.55 -3.71
C GLN A 103 -6.89 -17.74 -4.44
N ALA A 104 -7.38 -18.04 -5.64
CA ALA A 104 -6.83 -19.05 -6.53
C ALA A 104 -6.14 -18.35 -7.72
N LEU A 105 -4.98 -18.85 -8.13
CA LEU A 105 -4.44 -18.54 -9.45
C LEU A 105 -5.31 -19.25 -10.48
N ASP A 106 -6.28 -18.55 -11.07
CA ASP A 106 -6.98 -19.09 -12.24
C ASP A 106 -6.03 -19.06 -13.43
N ARG A 107 -5.44 -20.21 -13.74
CA ARG A 107 -4.58 -20.40 -14.93
C ARG A 107 -5.40 -20.57 -16.21
N LYS A 108 -6.74 -20.46 -16.19
CA LYS A 108 -7.54 -20.49 -17.40
C LYS A 108 -7.35 -19.18 -18.17
N ILE A 109 -6.39 -19.22 -19.09
CA ILE A 109 -6.55 -18.54 -20.38
C ILE A 109 -7.78 -19.20 -21.02
N SER A 110 -8.97 -18.69 -20.74
CA SER A 110 -10.11 -18.97 -21.61
C SER A 110 -9.76 -18.35 -22.96
N ALA A 111 -9.41 -19.20 -23.92
CA ALA A 111 -9.34 -18.83 -25.32
C ALA A 111 -10.58 -17.99 -25.67
N PRO A 112 -10.47 -16.96 -26.52
CA PRO A 112 -11.59 -16.08 -26.81
C PRO A 112 -12.72 -16.92 -27.41
N ARG A 113 -13.88 -16.97 -26.74
CA ARG A 113 -15.13 -17.49 -27.32
C ARG A 113 -15.70 -16.45 -28.30
N TRP A 114 -14.96 -16.13 -29.35
CA TRP A 114 -15.41 -15.33 -30.49
C TRP A 114 -15.55 -16.22 -31.72
N THR A 115 -16.33 -17.30 -31.63
CA THR A 115 -16.96 -17.94 -32.80
C THR A 115 -18.20 -18.69 -32.30
N GLN A 116 -19.33 -17.98 -32.27
CA GLN A 116 -20.69 -18.50 -32.48
C GLN A 116 -21.70 -17.37 -32.19
N ALA A 117 -21.93 -16.53 -33.21
CA ALA A 117 -23.21 -15.94 -33.60
C ALA A 117 -22.97 -15.19 -34.92
#